data_AF-A0A9P4Z1Z5-F1
#
_entry.id   AF-A0A9P4Z1Z5-F1
#
_cell.length_a   1.000
_cell.length_b   1.000
_cell.length_c   1.000
_cell.angle_alpha   90.00
_cell.angle_beta   90.00
_cell.angle_gamma   90.00
#
_symmetry.space_group_name_H-M   'P 1'
#
loop_
_entity.id
_entity.type
_entity.pdbx_description
1 polymer ?
#
loop_
_entity_poly.entity_id
_entity_poly.type
_entity_poly.pdbx_seq_one_letter_code
_entity_poly.pdbx_strand_id
1 'polypeptide(L)'
;MCAKYNFEKPNDRRALDLMNTAAKAVVADLPDITLAYGVSDEYSKLITTVVSTFTANYVHSWPTHFPDTPLTSPLPTFDGRAVCYPTVQNLRDYLSWRQADCHINNLYNTAFWSLIQLGGIGNKEAEKTLAGTLAADKNEIMFSRFGINYNREPEMYKKGSVIFRDPVRQSKTQTENDRKRRAKARILVDHLDIIKDDFWDRRPWILSNKPGKVPKET
;
A
#
# COMPACT_ATOMS: atom_id res chain seq x y z
N MET A 1 -12.97 3.05 -13.31
CA MET A 1 -12.46 1.66 -13.28
C MET A 1 -13.31 0.74 -12.40
N CYS A 2 -13.35 0.95 -11.08
CA CYS A 2 -13.93 0.00 -10.11
C CYS A 2 -15.36 -0.49 -10.41
N ALA A 3 -16.26 0.39 -10.87
CA ALA A 3 -17.63 0.01 -11.24
C ALA A 3 -17.72 -0.80 -12.54
N LYS A 4 -16.80 -0.58 -13.50
CA LYS A 4 -16.76 -1.30 -14.79
C LYS A 4 -16.36 -2.78 -14.61
N TYR A 5 -15.54 -3.06 -13.61
CA TYR A 5 -14.97 -4.38 -13.32
C TYR A 5 -15.53 -5.00 -12.03
N ASN A 6 -16.67 -4.48 -11.53
CA ASN A 6 -17.37 -4.98 -10.34
C ASN A 6 -16.43 -5.25 -9.14
N PHE A 7 -15.61 -4.26 -8.79
CA PHE A 7 -14.74 -4.37 -7.63
C PHE A 7 -15.57 -4.44 -6.34
N GLU A 8 -15.25 -5.41 -5.50
CA GLU A 8 -15.84 -5.59 -4.17
C GLU A 8 -15.70 -4.32 -3.31
N LYS A 9 -16.60 -4.20 -2.34
CA LYS A 9 -16.70 -3.04 -1.43
C LYS A 9 -16.79 -3.53 0.02
N PRO A 10 -16.07 -2.90 0.96
CA PRO A 10 -15.24 -1.70 0.82
C PRO A 10 -13.94 -1.89 0.01
N ASN A 11 -13.37 -3.10 0.03
CA ASN A 11 -12.09 -3.43 -0.58
C ASN A 11 -12.22 -4.63 -1.52
N ASP A 12 -11.50 -4.63 -2.65
CA ASP A 12 -11.38 -5.79 -3.53
C ASP A 12 -9.98 -6.40 -3.39
N ARG A 13 -9.94 -7.68 -2.99
CA ARG A 13 -8.68 -8.38 -2.74
C ARG A 13 -7.84 -8.50 -4.02
N ARG A 14 -8.47 -8.82 -5.14
CA ARG A 14 -7.82 -9.04 -6.45
C ARG A 14 -7.19 -7.75 -6.95
N ALA A 15 -7.91 -6.63 -6.82
CA ALA A 15 -7.42 -5.32 -7.19
C ALA A 15 -6.19 -4.90 -6.38
N LEU A 16 -6.20 -5.14 -5.06
CA LEU A 16 -5.08 -4.80 -4.18
C LEU A 16 -3.86 -5.71 -4.41
N ASP A 17 -4.06 -7.02 -4.59
CA ASP A 17 -2.97 -7.92 -4.93
C ASP A 17 -2.37 -7.62 -6.31
N LEU A 18 -3.18 -7.18 -7.28
CA LEU A 18 -2.69 -6.69 -8.58
C LEU A 18 -1.84 -5.43 -8.45
N MET A 19 -2.27 -4.45 -7.64
CA MET A 19 -1.48 -3.25 -7.32
C MET A 19 -0.15 -3.62 -6.63
N ASN A 20 -0.18 -4.57 -5.70
CA ASN A 20 1.01 -5.09 -5.02
C ASN A 20 1.98 -5.76 -6.00
N THR A 21 1.48 -6.56 -6.95
CA THR A 21 2.28 -7.21 -8.01
C THR A 21 2.96 -6.16 -8.89
N ALA A 22 2.23 -5.16 -9.37
CA ALA A 22 2.77 -4.10 -10.20
C ALA A 22 3.81 -3.23 -9.45
N ALA A 23 3.54 -2.87 -8.18
CA ALA A 23 4.48 -2.12 -7.36
C ALA A 23 5.75 -2.93 -7.05
N LYS A 24 5.63 -4.24 -6.81
CA LYS A 24 6.78 -5.14 -6.59
C LYS A 24 7.69 -5.22 -7.82
N ALA A 25 7.12 -5.23 -9.02
CA ALA A 25 7.89 -5.18 -10.27
C ALA A 25 8.65 -3.85 -10.42
N VAL A 26 8.00 -2.71 -10.17
CA VAL A 26 8.67 -1.39 -10.17
C VAL A 26 9.83 -1.35 -9.16
N VAL A 27 9.63 -1.85 -7.94
CA VAL A 27 10.69 -1.92 -6.93
C VAL A 27 11.82 -2.83 -7.41
N ALA A 28 11.53 -3.92 -8.12
CA ALA A 28 12.54 -4.85 -8.66
C ALA A 28 13.41 -4.19 -9.75
N ASP A 29 12.77 -3.57 -10.73
CA ASP A 29 13.41 -2.96 -11.91
C ASP A 29 14.21 -1.69 -11.59
N LEU A 30 13.90 -1.03 -10.46
CA LEU A 30 14.54 0.20 -10.00
C LEU A 30 15.29 -0.04 -8.66
N PRO A 31 16.56 -0.51 -8.69
CA PRO A 31 17.31 -0.90 -7.49
C PRO A 31 17.52 0.18 -6.43
N ASP A 32 17.34 1.46 -6.79
CA ASP A 32 17.50 2.60 -5.90
C ASP A 32 16.24 2.93 -5.09
N ILE A 33 15.10 2.28 -5.38
CA ILE A 33 13.92 2.30 -4.51
C ILE A 33 14.18 1.38 -3.30
N THR A 34 14.32 1.98 -2.11
CA THR A 34 14.53 1.27 -0.84
C THR A 34 13.23 0.87 -0.14
N LEU A 35 12.19 1.69 -0.31
CA LEU A 35 10.86 1.53 0.28
C LEU A 35 9.81 2.10 -0.70
N ALA A 36 8.71 1.38 -0.87
CA ALA A 36 7.50 1.87 -1.54
C ALA A 36 6.28 1.61 -0.65
N TYR A 37 5.38 2.59 -0.60
CA TYR A 37 4.08 2.52 0.05
C TYR A 37 3.04 2.99 -0.96
N GLY A 38 2.04 2.16 -1.27
CA GLY A 38 1.13 2.39 -2.39
C GLY A 38 -0.26 2.88 -1.99
N VAL A 39 -0.64 4.09 -2.41
CA VAL A 39 -2.02 4.63 -2.38
C VAL A 39 -2.17 5.82 -3.36
N SER A 40 -2.95 5.67 -4.45
CA SER A 40 -3.30 6.72 -5.46
C SER A 40 -2.15 7.48 -6.22
N ASP A 41 -2.45 8.63 -6.88
CA ASP A 41 -1.87 9.09 -8.19
C ASP A 41 -1.56 10.67 -8.37
N GLU A 42 -0.52 11.16 -9.15
CA GLU A 42 -0.27 12.51 -9.89
C GLU A 42 1.21 12.92 -10.43
N TYR A 43 1.61 12.79 -11.72
CA TYR A 43 2.68 13.52 -12.54
C TYR A 43 4.28 13.46 -12.45
N SER A 44 4.98 13.36 -13.63
CA SER A 44 6.40 13.81 -14.03
C SER A 44 7.49 12.77 -14.49
N LYS A 45 8.80 13.11 -14.73
CA LYS A 45 9.80 12.29 -15.50
C LYS A 45 10.38 11.03 -14.84
N LEU A 46 10.91 11.08 -13.60
CA LEU A 46 11.23 9.85 -12.84
C LEU A 46 9.96 9.00 -12.65
N ILE A 47 8.84 9.71 -12.49
CA ILE A 47 7.52 9.12 -12.51
C ILE A 47 7.19 8.50 -13.86
N THR A 48 7.58 9.02 -15.02
CA THR A 48 7.22 8.38 -16.30
C THR A 48 7.81 6.98 -16.37
N THR A 49 9.00 6.74 -15.84
CA THR A 49 9.51 5.37 -15.64
C THR A 49 8.66 4.60 -14.63
N VAL A 50 8.48 5.09 -13.40
CA VAL A 50 7.69 4.41 -12.34
C VAL A 50 6.27 4.07 -12.80
N VAL A 51 5.52 5.03 -13.33
CA VAL A 51 4.16 4.93 -13.84
C VAL A 51 4.07 4.10 -15.11
N SER A 52 4.99 4.20 -16.07
CA SER A 52 4.94 3.33 -17.26
C SER A 52 5.25 1.88 -16.90
N THR A 53 6.28 1.62 -16.09
CA THR A 53 6.59 0.28 -15.57
C THR A 53 5.41 -0.25 -14.73
N PHE A 54 4.81 0.58 -13.88
CA PHE A 54 3.64 0.20 -13.07
C PHE A 54 2.44 -0.14 -13.97
N THR A 55 2.08 0.74 -14.91
CA THR A 55 0.95 0.56 -15.82
C THR A 55 1.14 -0.68 -16.70
N ALA A 56 2.34 -0.88 -17.24
CA ALA A 56 2.69 -2.06 -18.03
C ALA A 56 2.54 -3.35 -17.21
N ASN A 57 3.10 -3.39 -15.99
CA ASN A 57 2.96 -4.56 -15.11
C ASN A 57 1.52 -4.78 -14.61
N TYR A 58 0.75 -3.71 -14.40
CA TYR A 58 -0.67 -3.78 -14.02
C TYR A 58 -1.51 -4.38 -15.15
N VAL A 59 -1.31 -3.93 -16.40
CA VAL A 59 -2.00 -4.49 -17.58
C VAL A 59 -1.54 -5.93 -17.86
N HIS A 60 -0.24 -6.20 -17.75
CA HIS A 60 0.34 -7.54 -17.97
C HIS A 60 -0.15 -8.57 -16.93
N SER A 61 -0.21 -8.18 -15.65
CA SER A 61 -0.60 -9.06 -14.55
C SER A 61 -2.13 -9.17 -14.39
N TRP A 62 -2.91 -8.30 -15.04
CA TRP A 62 -4.37 -8.30 -14.91
C TRP A 62 -5.02 -9.67 -15.12
N PRO A 63 -4.71 -10.46 -16.17
CA PRO A 63 -5.35 -11.77 -16.38
C PRO A 63 -5.04 -12.80 -15.28
N THR A 64 -3.97 -12.60 -14.49
CA THR A 64 -3.65 -13.45 -13.34
C THR A 64 -4.56 -13.18 -12.14
N HIS A 65 -5.03 -11.93 -11.98
CA HIS A 65 -5.87 -11.51 -10.86
C HIS A 65 -7.37 -11.42 -11.22
N PHE A 66 -7.68 -11.24 -12.51
CA PHE A 66 -9.03 -11.12 -13.07
C PHE A 66 -9.18 -12.01 -14.33
N PRO A 67 -9.07 -13.34 -14.21
CA PRO A 67 -9.09 -14.26 -15.36
C PRO A 67 -10.40 -14.19 -16.15
N ASP A 68 -11.53 -14.08 -15.46
CA ASP A 68 -12.87 -14.07 -16.07
C ASP A 68 -13.33 -12.68 -16.53
N THR A 69 -12.49 -11.64 -16.39
CA THR A 69 -12.90 -10.25 -16.68
C THR A 69 -11.80 -9.50 -17.44
N PRO A 70 -11.66 -9.73 -18.77
CA PRO A 70 -10.61 -9.11 -19.58
C PRO A 70 -10.63 -7.57 -19.56
N LEU A 71 -9.45 -6.95 -19.61
CA LEU A 71 -9.33 -5.50 -19.79
C LEU A 71 -9.91 -5.07 -21.13
N THR A 72 -10.72 -4.02 -21.11
CA THR A 72 -11.28 -3.37 -22.30
C THR A 72 -11.08 -1.85 -22.20
N SER A 73 -10.96 -1.19 -23.35
CA SER A 73 -10.73 0.26 -23.45
C SER A 73 -11.79 1.10 -22.69
N PRO A 74 -11.44 2.25 -22.09
CA PRO A 74 -10.08 2.76 -21.88
C PRO A 74 -9.29 1.86 -20.91
N LEU A 75 -8.00 1.69 -21.19
CA LEU A 75 -7.07 0.97 -20.31
C LEU A 75 -6.83 1.75 -19.01
N PRO A 76 -6.39 1.08 -17.92
CA PRO A 76 -5.93 1.77 -16.73
C PRO A 76 -4.83 2.79 -17.06
N THR A 77 -5.01 4.00 -16.55
CA THR A 77 -4.00 5.06 -16.53
C THR A 77 -3.69 5.34 -15.08
N PHE A 78 -2.41 5.45 -14.75
CA PHE A 78 -1.94 5.93 -13.45
C PHE A 78 -1.22 7.25 -13.63
N ASP A 79 -1.21 8.02 -12.56
CA ASP A 79 -0.46 9.25 -12.43
C ASP A 79 0.44 9.08 -11.18
N GLY A 80 1.53 9.82 -10.95
CA GLY A 80 2.33 9.67 -9.71
C GLY A 80 3.24 10.87 -9.39
N ARG A 81 3.35 11.33 -8.13
CA ARG A 81 4.05 12.59 -7.80
C ARG A 81 5.46 12.41 -7.25
N ALA A 82 6.35 13.36 -7.54
CA ALA A 82 7.65 13.50 -6.87
C ALA A 82 7.56 14.56 -5.77
N VAL A 83 8.01 14.21 -4.56
CA VAL A 83 8.17 15.14 -3.44
C VAL A 83 9.54 14.89 -2.80
N CYS A 84 10.31 15.96 -2.60
CA CYS A 84 11.61 15.90 -1.95
C CYS A 84 11.46 16.20 -0.45
N TYR A 85 11.96 15.29 0.40
CA TYR A 85 11.98 15.48 1.85
C TYR A 85 13.40 15.83 2.30
N PRO A 86 13.62 16.98 2.97
CA PRO A 86 14.97 17.43 3.34
C PRO A 86 15.55 16.67 4.53
N THR A 87 14.72 15.96 5.30
CA THR A 87 15.15 15.14 6.44
C THR A 87 14.46 13.77 6.44
N VAL A 88 15.10 12.81 7.11
CA VAL A 88 14.51 11.49 7.41
C VAL A 88 13.21 11.63 8.21
N GLN A 89 13.11 12.61 9.11
CA GLN A 89 11.89 12.83 9.89
C GLN A 89 10.72 13.20 8.96
N ASN A 90 10.90 14.13 8.03
CA ASN A 90 9.81 14.52 7.12
C ASN A 90 9.36 13.36 6.20
N LEU A 91 10.27 12.47 5.81
CA LEU A 91 9.91 11.24 5.10
C LEU A 91 9.07 10.29 5.98
N ARG A 92 9.46 10.10 7.25
CA ARG A 92 8.71 9.30 8.22
C ARG A 92 7.34 9.90 8.52
N ASP A 93 7.25 11.21 8.70
CA ASP A 93 6.00 11.96 8.92
C ASP A 93 5.05 11.77 7.73
N TYR A 94 5.56 11.92 6.49
CA TYR A 94 4.78 11.71 5.28
C TYR A 94 4.23 10.29 5.19
N LEU A 95 5.06 9.27 5.38
CA LEU A 95 4.64 7.87 5.31
C LEU A 95 3.65 7.52 6.43
N SER A 96 3.87 8.07 7.63
CA SER A 96 2.94 7.95 8.76
C SER A 96 1.58 8.57 8.45
N TRP A 97 1.57 9.76 7.82
CA TRP A 97 0.35 10.42 7.36
C TRP A 97 -0.39 9.62 6.29
N ARG A 98 0.32 9.02 5.32
CA ARG A 98 -0.27 8.15 4.30
C ARG A 98 -0.85 6.84 4.89
N GLN A 99 -0.28 6.32 5.99
CA GLN A 99 -0.85 5.17 6.71
C GLN A 99 -2.04 5.55 7.60
N ALA A 100 -1.99 6.69 8.29
CA ALA A 100 -3.12 7.21 9.05
C ALA A 100 -4.34 7.49 8.14
N ASP A 101 -4.10 8.08 6.97
CA ASP A 101 -5.10 8.31 5.93
C ASP A 101 -5.72 6.99 5.41
N CYS A 102 -4.90 5.96 5.19
CA CYS A 102 -5.39 4.62 4.85
C CYS A 102 -6.32 4.05 5.95
N HIS A 103 -5.91 4.13 7.22
CA HIS A 103 -6.72 3.64 8.33
C HIS A 103 -8.07 4.38 8.45
N ILE A 104 -8.06 5.71 8.35
CA ILE A 104 -9.27 6.56 8.44
C ILE A 104 -10.22 6.24 7.29
N ASN A 105 -9.72 6.20 6.05
CA ASN A 105 -10.53 5.93 4.87
C ASN A 105 -11.07 4.50 4.88
N ASN A 106 -10.28 3.50 5.29
CA ASN A 106 -10.78 2.13 5.40
C ASN A 106 -11.86 2.01 6.49
N LEU A 107 -11.67 2.62 7.67
CA LEU A 107 -12.68 2.62 8.73
C LEU A 107 -13.99 3.26 8.29
N TYR A 108 -13.92 4.41 7.60
CA TYR A 108 -15.10 5.06 7.02
C TYR A 108 -15.77 4.17 5.96
N ASN A 109 -15.01 3.67 5.00
CA ASN A 109 -15.55 2.86 3.89
C ASN A 109 -16.15 1.55 4.38
N THR A 110 -15.55 0.85 5.35
CA THR A 110 -16.13 -0.37 5.93
C THR A 110 -17.47 -0.05 6.58
N ALA A 111 -17.56 0.97 7.43
CA ALA A 111 -18.83 1.36 8.05
C ALA A 111 -19.89 1.78 7.01
N PHE A 112 -19.49 2.55 5.99
CA PHE A 112 -20.36 3.04 4.92
C PHE A 112 -20.94 1.91 4.08
N TRP A 113 -20.10 0.97 3.64
CA TRP A 113 -20.56 -0.17 2.83
C TRP A 113 -21.31 -1.21 3.66
N SER A 114 -21.00 -1.40 4.96
CA SER A 114 -21.84 -2.21 5.85
C SER A 114 -23.25 -1.63 5.99
N LEU A 115 -23.38 -0.31 6.17
CA LEU A 115 -24.69 0.35 6.20
C LEU A 115 -25.50 0.11 4.92
N ILE A 116 -24.87 0.19 3.75
CA ILE A 116 -25.55 -0.01 2.46
C ILE A 116 -25.89 -1.50 2.22
N GLN A 117 -24.91 -2.40 2.34
CA GLN A 117 -25.05 -3.80 1.94
C GLN A 117 -25.79 -4.66 2.97
N LEU A 118 -25.58 -4.39 4.26
CA LEU A 118 -26.19 -5.17 5.35
C LEU A 118 -27.35 -4.41 6.02
N GLY A 119 -27.26 -3.08 6.09
CA GLY A 119 -28.34 -2.23 6.61
C GLY A 119 -29.40 -1.86 5.57
N GLY A 120 -29.13 -2.04 4.27
CA GLY A 120 -30.09 -1.77 3.18
C GLY A 120 -30.37 -0.29 2.91
N ILE A 121 -29.64 0.64 3.51
CA ILE A 121 -29.88 2.09 3.35
C ILE A 121 -29.14 2.67 2.13
N GLY A 122 -29.66 3.77 1.57
CA GLY A 122 -29.07 4.40 0.39
C GLY A 122 -27.81 5.23 0.71
N ASN A 123 -26.95 5.45 -0.29
CA ASN A 123 -25.66 6.17 -0.14
C ASN A 123 -25.77 7.50 0.64
N LYS A 124 -26.74 8.36 0.28
CA LYS A 124 -26.96 9.66 0.94
C LYS A 124 -27.32 9.52 2.43
N GLU A 125 -28.00 8.43 2.78
CA GLU A 125 -28.41 8.14 4.16
C GLU A 125 -27.24 7.56 4.96
N ALA A 126 -26.42 6.70 4.35
CA ALA A 126 -25.17 6.23 4.94
C ALA A 126 -24.17 7.36 5.16
N GLU A 127 -23.98 8.26 4.19
CA GLU A 127 -23.20 9.52 4.34
C GLU A 127 -23.72 10.35 5.52
N LYS A 128 -25.04 10.61 5.57
CA LYS A 128 -25.66 11.38 6.66
C LYS A 128 -25.51 10.69 8.03
N THR A 129 -25.56 9.37 8.07
CA THR A 129 -25.38 8.57 9.29
C THR A 129 -23.95 8.64 9.83
N LEU A 130 -22.94 8.73 8.94
CA LEU A 130 -21.53 8.83 9.31
C LEU A 130 -21.02 10.27 9.45
N ALA A 131 -21.77 11.27 8.98
CA ALA A 131 -21.42 12.67 9.11
C ALA A 131 -21.24 13.09 10.58
N GLY A 132 -20.11 13.73 10.89
CA GLY A 132 -19.77 14.17 12.25
C GLY A 132 -19.33 13.08 13.23
N THR A 133 -19.46 11.79 12.87
CA THR A 133 -19.05 10.67 13.75
C THR A 133 -17.54 10.59 13.91
N LEU A 134 -17.09 10.16 15.09
CA LEU A 134 -15.69 9.85 15.42
C LEU A 134 -15.31 8.42 14.99
N ALA A 135 -14.10 7.99 15.32
CA ALA A 135 -13.64 6.63 15.05
C ALA A 135 -14.32 5.59 15.95
N ALA A 136 -14.59 5.93 17.22
CA ALA A 136 -15.28 5.05 18.16
C ALA A 136 -16.70 4.73 17.68
N ASP A 137 -17.49 5.75 17.33
CA ASP A 137 -18.88 5.59 16.88
C ASP A 137 -18.98 4.72 15.63
N LYS A 138 -18.03 4.83 14.68
CA LYS A 138 -17.98 3.94 13.49
C LYS A 138 -17.76 2.47 13.87
N ASN A 139 -16.88 2.21 14.85
CA ASN A 139 -16.65 0.87 15.38
C ASN A 139 -17.91 0.35 16.09
N GLU A 140 -18.58 1.18 16.89
CA GLU A 140 -19.81 0.81 17.59
C GLU A 140 -20.97 0.54 16.62
N ILE A 141 -21.15 1.36 15.57
CA ILE A 141 -22.14 1.13 14.51
C ILE A 141 -21.90 -0.22 13.83
N MET A 142 -20.65 -0.51 13.43
CA MET A 142 -20.30 -1.78 12.79
C MET A 142 -20.50 -2.99 13.71
N PHE A 143 -20.08 -2.88 14.97
CA PHE A 143 -20.17 -3.98 15.92
C PHE A 143 -21.61 -4.25 16.35
N SER A 144 -22.34 -3.22 16.78
CA SER A 144 -23.67 -3.36 17.38
C SER A 144 -24.77 -3.65 16.35
N ARG A 145 -24.64 -3.17 15.10
CA ARG A 145 -25.66 -3.41 14.05
C ARG A 145 -25.35 -4.61 13.16
N PHE A 146 -24.07 -4.92 12.93
CA PHE A 146 -23.65 -5.89 11.92
C PHE A 146 -22.72 -7.00 12.47
N GLY A 147 -22.36 -6.96 13.76
CA GLY A 147 -21.42 -7.92 14.36
C GLY A 147 -19.97 -7.76 13.88
N ILE A 148 -19.66 -6.70 13.13
CA ILE A 148 -18.35 -6.48 12.50
C ILE A 148 -17.39 -5.87 13.52
N ASN A 149 -16.37 -6.64 13.90
CA ASN A 149 -15.25 -6.13 14.68
C ASN A 149 -14.12 -5.71 13.73
N TYR A 150 -13.98 -4.40 13.49
CA TYR A 150 -12.98 -3.83 12.59
C TYR A 150 -11.55 -4.27 12.90
N ASN A 151 -11.21 -4.58 14.15
CA ASN A 151 -9.86 -5.06 14.50
C ASN A 151 -9.55 -6.43 13.90
N ARG A 152 -10.57 -7.21 13.48
CA ARG A 152 -10.43 -8.50 12.79
C ARG A 152 -10.36 -8.37 11.27
N GLU A 153 -10.57 -7.17 10.69
CA GLU A 153 -10.35 -6.94 9.26
C GLU A 153 -8.88 -7.25 8.87
N PRO A 154 -8.63 -7.75 7.65
CA PRO A 154 -7.28 -8.00 7.16
C PRO A 154 -6.34 -6.80 7.33
N GLU A 155 -5.11 -7.06 7.81
CA GLU A 155 -4.10 -6.01 8.03
C GLU A 155 -3.84 -5.17 6.77
N MET A 156 -3.88 -5.77 5.58
CA MET A 156 -3.74 -5.06 4.30
C MET A 156 -4.78 -3.94 4.11
N TYR A 157 -6.02 -4.14 4.55
CA TYR A 157 -7.07 -3.13 4.44
C TYR A 157 -6.89 -2.01 5.47
N LYS A 158 -6.43 -2.36 6.68
CA LYS A 158 -6.26 -1.41 7.80
C LYS A 158 -4.96 -0.58 7.74
N LYS A 159 -3.91 -1.10 7.08
CA LYS A 159 -2.55 -0.56 7.10
C LYS A 159 -1.91 -0.36 5.72
N GLY A 160 -2.56 -0.84 4.65
CA GLY A 160 -2.01 -0.83 3.30
C GLY A 160 -0.92 -1.88 3.09
N SER A 161 -0.11 -1.67 2.05
CA SER A 161 1.01 -2.54 1.69
C SER A 161 2.33 -1.77 1.72
N VAL A 162 3.32 -2.37 2.38
CA VAL A 162 4.68 -1.84 2.51
C VAL A 162 5.61 -2.76 1.72
N ILE A 163 6.28 -2.22 0.71
CA ILE A 163 7.19 -2.97 -0.16
C ILE A 163 8.61 -2.49 0.06
N PHE A 164 9.50 -3.38 0.48
CA PHE A 164 10.88 -3.02 0.81
C PHE A 164 11.87 -4.11 0.43
N ARG A 165 13.14 -3.71 0.28
CA ARG A 165 14.26 -4.62 0.05
C ARG A 165 14.79 -5.14 1.39
N ASP A 166 14.67 -6.45 1.59
CA ASP A 166 15.20 -7.21 2.71
C ASP A 166 16.60 -7.77 2.34
N PRO A 167 17.68 -7.34 3.01
CA PRO A 167 19.03 -7.78 2.68
C PRO A 167 19.23 -9.25 3.04
N VAL A 168 19.53 -10.07 2.03
CA VAL A 168 19.94 -11.46 2.27
C VAL A 168 21.25 -11.46 3.08
N ARG A 169 21.30 -12.24 4.17
CA ARG A 169 22.53 -12.47 4.95
C ARG A 169 23.60 -13.12 4.05
N GLN A 170 24.47 -12.31 3.45
CA GLN A 170 25.64 -12.79 2.71
C GLN A 170 26.74 -13.24 3.67
N SER A 171 27.48 -14.29 3.31
CA SER A 171 28.72 -14.66 4.00
C SER A 171 29.79 -13.58 3.82
N LYS A 172 30.71 -13.47 4.77
CA LYS A 172 31.69 -12.37 4.87
C LYS A 172 32.68 -12.24 3.69
N THR A 173 32.67 -13.17 2.74
CA THR A 173 33.65 -13.29 1.65
C THR A 173 33.33 -12.50 0.38
N GLN A 174 32.14 -11.89 0.25
CA GLN A 174 31.76 -11.19 -0.98
C GLN A 174 31.82 -9.66 -0.87
N THR A 175 32.88 -9.09 -1.45
CA THR A 175 33.09 -7.66 -1.72
C THR A 175 32.21 -7.19 -2.91
N GLU A 176 30.89 -7.40 -2.82
CA GLU A 176 29.96 -6.91 -3.84
C GLU A 176 29.73 -5.40 -3.71
N ASN A 177 29.76 -4.71 -4.86
CA ASN A 177 29.36 -3.31 -4.98
C ASN A 177 27.87 -3.16 -4.57
N ASP A 178 27.53 -2.08 -3.86
CA ASP A 178 26.23 -1.86 -3.24
C ASP A 178 25.06 -1.95 -4.23
N ARG A 179 25.25 -1.56 -5.50
CA ARG A 179 24.23 -1.74 -6.56
C ARG A 179 23.90 -3.23 -6.82
N LYS A 180 24.89 -4.13 -6.77
CA LYS A 180 24.67 -5.58 -6.91
C LYS A 180 23.96 -6.15 -5.68
N ARG A 181 24.31 -5.68 -4.48
CA ARG A 181 23.63 -6.06 -3.23
C ARG A 181 22.16 -5.63 -3.21
N ARG A 182 21.84 -4.41 -3.66
CA ARG A 182 20.46 -3.94 -3.83
C ARG A 182 19.69 -4.85 -4.78
N ALA A 183 20.24 -5.10 -5.98
CA ALA A 183 19.58 -5.94 -6.99
C ALA A 183 19.31 -7.38 -6.51
N LYS A 184 20.21 -7.95 -5.69
CA LYS A 184 20.05 -9.29 -5.08
C LYS A 184 19.23 -9.34 -3.80
N ALA A 185 18.81 -8.20 -3.24
CA ALA A 185 17.99 -8.18 -2.03
C ALA A 185 16.59 -8.76 -2.29
N ARG A 186 16.06 -9.49 -1.31
CA ARG A 186 14.72 -10.09 -1.39
C ARG A 186 13.68 -8.96 -1.30
N ILE A 187 12.73 -8.91 -2.22
CA ILE A 187 11.66 -7.90 -2.17
C ILE A 187 10.46 -8.49 -1.45
N LEU A 188 10.12 -7.89 -0.31
CA LEU A 188 8.99 -8.28 0.53
C LEU A 188 7.81 -7.33 0.33
N VAL A 189 6.62 -7.85 0.59
CA VAL A 189 5.35 -7.10 0.65
C VAL A 189 4.72 -7.50 1.99
N ASP A 190 4.71 -6.59 2.95
CA ASP A 190 4.13 -6.82 4.29
C ASP A 190 3.05 -5.75 4.61
N HIS A 191 2.23 -6.02 5.63
CA HIS A 191 1.14 -5.14 6.07
C HIS A 191 1.38 -4.67 7.53
N LEU A 192 2.41 -3.83 7.70
CA LEU A 192 2.96 -3.46 9.01
C LEU A 192 2.60 -2.02 9.41
N ASP A 193 2.61 -1.75 10.71
CA ASP A 193 2.58 -0.39 11.27
C ASP A 193 3.95 0.26 10.98
N ILE A 194 3.96 1.33 10.17
CA ILE A 194 5.17 2.10 9.81
C ILE A 194 5.23 3.46 10.51
N ILE A 195 4.25 3.75 11.37
CA ILE A 195 4.22 4.99 12.17
C ILE A 195 5.22 4.87 13.33
N LYS A 196 5.21 3.71 14.01
CA LYS A 196 6.06 3.45 15.18
C LYS A 196 7.51 3.14 14.84
N ASP A 197 8.42 3.47 15.77
CA ASP A 197 9.86 3.25 15.64
C ASP A 197 10.25 1.78 15.39
N ASP A 198 9.54 0.82 15.97
CA ASP A 198 9.81 -0.62 15.86
C ASP A 198 9.98 -1.10 14.39
N PHE A 199 9.23 -0.54 13.44
CA PHE A 199 9.41 -0.87 12.02
C PHE A 199 10.76 -0.43 11.47
N TRP A 200 11.20 0.78 11.85
CA TRP A 200 12.40 1.47 11.39
C TRP A 200 13.65 0.93 12.08
N ASP A 201 13.59 0.70 13.39
CA ASP A 201 14.70 0.18 14.21
C ASP A 201 15.07 -1.25 13.80
N ARG A 202 14.09 -2.05 13.39
CA ARG A 202 14.30 -3.38 12.80
C ARG A 202 14.82 -3.33 11.36
N ARG A 203 14.71 -2.20 10.65
CA ARG A 203 15.02 -2.04 9.21
C ARG A 203 15.83 -0.78 8.84
N PRO A 204 16.90 -0.41 9.56
CA PRO A 204 17.54 0.90 9.38
C PRO A 204 18.33 1.03 8.07
N TRP A 205 18.56 -0.06 7.34
CA TRP A 205 19.08 -0.02 5.97
C TRP A 205 18.15 0.73 5.00
N ILE A 206 16.85 0.82 5.30
CA ILE A 206 15.88 1.62 4.54
C ILE A 206 16.26 3.11 4.58
N LEU A 207 16.61 3.62 5.76
CA LEU A 207 16.90 5.03 6.01
C LEU A 207 18.37 5.39 5.76
N SER A 208 19.30 4.47 6.02
CA SER A 208 20.74 4.75 5.92
C SER A 208 21.29 4.76 4.49
N ASN A 209 20.45 4.51 3.48
CA ASN A 209 20.80 4.37 2.05
C ASN A 209 21.92 3.32 1.80
N LYS A 210 22.17 2.41 2.75
CA LYS A 210 23.27 1.43 2.74
C LYS A 210 22.69 0.02 2.80
N PRO A 211 22.70 -0.75 1.70
CA PRO A 211 22.10 -2.07 1.67
C PRO A 211 22.82 -3.02 2.65
N GLY A 212 22.06 -3.73 3.49
CA GLY A 212 22.61 -4.82 4.31
C GLY A 212 23.37 -4.42 5.58
N LYS A 213 23.41 -3.14 5.96
CA LYS A 213 23.83 -2.78 7.33
C LYS A 213 22.67 -2.96 8.31
N VAL A 214 22.47 -4.20 8.75
CA VAL A 214 21.86 -4.48 10.05
C VAL A 214 22.70 -3.74 11.11
N PRO A 215 22.10 -3.08 12.13
CA PRO A 215 22.87 -2.52 13.22
C PRO A 215 23.74 -3.61 13.86
N LYS A 216 24.90 -3.21 14.37
CA LYS A 216 25.50 -4.00 15.43
C LYS A 216 24.60 -3.82 16.64
N GLU A 217 24.07 -4.92 17.17
CA GLU A 217 23.65 -4.95 18.57
C GLU A 217 24.87 -4.54 19.41
N THR A 218 24.70 -3.49 20.21
CA THR A 218 25.68 -2.96 21.17
C THR A 218 25.36 -3.48 22.55
#